data_AF-A0A0H3B6X5-F1
#
_entry.id   AF-A0A0H3B6X5-F1
#
_cell.length_a   1.000
_cell.length_b   1.000
_cell.length_c   1.000
_cell.angle_alpha   90.00
_cell.angle_beta   90.00
_cell.angle_gamma   90.00
#
_symmetry.space_group_name_H-M   'P 1'
#
loop_
_entity.id
_entity.type
_entity.pdbx_description
1 polymer ?
#
loop_
_entity_poly.entity_id
_entity_poly.type
_entity_poly.pdbx_seq_one_letter_code
_entity_poly.pdbx_strand_id
1 'polypeptide(L)'
;MWHKNRIAIGMLLSIVMWVIMIPTTQADLLPNVEVTPPKYMMTERDSEVYSLVGEHVIPVGEIKEGQLIQVTPVIAEYYEFKFGNGTGFIDKDDLREINKAQKNNDMLGDLNKPLPNQNILTMREAKVYLAADVRSEQFAVLAENLRYPLVGKLKDRLSNTWYQVNIGDRLGYVSSADAEIDNGIPILTYHHMLKNEENKRFLNTSTTTSDVAFSNQMAYLKQAGYDTISLYQLEGYLNNKINLPAKVVVLTFDDGLKSVSRYAYPILKENGFRATAFIISSRIKRHPQKWNPDSLQFMSIAELKGIQDVFDIQSHTHFLHRTDNRHHPILLSRSYHNIIFDFERSRRALAQFNPHVIFLSYPFGGFNQTAVNAAKNAGFHLAVTTMQGKVKPGDNPYTLKRLYILRTDSIPTMAERIANQPGSVAVKPAPAVIEMD
;
A
#
# COMPACT_ATOMS: atom_id res chain seq x y z
N MET A 1 -9.47 28.00 -0.43
CA MET A 1 -9.30 27.36 0.91
C MET A 1 -10.64 26.87 1.49
N TRP A 2 -11.72 27.65 1.42
CA TRP A 2 -13.06 27.25 1.91
C TRP A 2 -13.69 26.06 1.13
N HIS A 3 -13.48 25.95 -0.18
CA HIS A 3 -13.98 24.84 -1.00
C HIS A 3 -13.29 23.50 -0.68
N LYS A 4 -11.94 23.50 -0.54
CA LYS A 4 -11.13 22.31 -0.20
C LYS A 4 -11.48 21.68 1.15
N ASN A 5 -11.88 22.47 2.15
CA ASN A 5 -12.26 21.95 3.47
C ASN A 5 -13.70 21.37 3.50
N ARG A 6 -14.61 21.82 2.63
CA ARG A 6 -15.93 21.17 2.44
C ARG A 6 -15.80 19.83 1.70
N ILE A 7 -14.91 19.77 0.70
CA ILE A 7 -14.57 18.57 -0.09
C ILE A 7 -14.17 17.39 0.81
N ALA A 8 -13.23 17.61 1.75
CA ALA A 8 -12.75 16.54 2.61
C ALA A 8 -13.85 15.98 3.54
N ILE A 9 -14.65 16.86 4.16
CA ILE A 9 -15.66 16.49 5.18
C ILE A 9 -16.86 15.79 4.53
N GLY A 10 -17.34 16.27 3.37
CA GLY A 10 -18.46 15.67 2.65
C GLY A 10 -18.15 14.29 2.04
N MET A 11 -16.94 14.12 1.49
CA MET A 11 -16.48 12.83 0.95
C MET A 11 -16.12 11.82 2.05
N LEU A 12 -15.59 12.28 3.19
CA LEU A 12 -15.36 11.40 4.34
C LEU A 12 -16.68 10.84 4.90
N LEU A 13 -17.78 11.61 4.89
CA LEU A 13 -19.08 11.13 5.36
C LEU A 13 -19.67 10.00 4.49
N SER A 14 -19.52 10.05 3.16
CA SER A 14 -19.94 8.96 2.27
C SER A 14 -19.02 7.74 2.36
N ILE A 15 -17.71 7.94 2.51
CA ILE A 15 -16.72 6.86 2.71
C ILE A 15 -16.91 6.16 4.08
N VAL A 16 -17.18 6.91 5.16
CA VAL A 16 -17.39 6.37 6.51
C VAL A 16 -18.67 5.52 6.59
N MET A 17 -19.70 5.81 5.79
CA MET A 17 -20.90 4.96 5.72
C MET A 17 -20.62 3.54 5.19
N TRP A 18 -19.52 3.31 4.46
CA TRP A 18 -19.16 1.99 3.91
C TRP A 18 -18.03 1.27 4.66
N VAL A 19 -17.18 1.99 5.41
CA VAL A 19 -15.99 1.43 6.07
C VAL A 19 -16.27 0.88 7.48
N ILE A 20 -17.40 1.22 8.11
CA ILE A 20 -17.77 0.64 9.40
C ILE A 20 -18.38 -0.76 9.15
N MET A 21 -17.59 -1.82 9.38
CA MET A 21 -18.17 -3.11 9.76
C MET A 21 -18.89 -2.91 11.10
N ILE A 22 -20.17 -2.54 11.06
CA ILE A 22 -21.00 -2.51 12.25
C ILE A 22 -21.19 -3.97 12.68
N PRO A 23 -20.88 -4.35 13.94
CA PRO A 23 -21.25 -5.66 14.44
C PRO A 23 -22.76 -5.83 14.30
N THR A 24 -23.21 -7.01 13.89
CA THR A 24 -24.56 -7.36 13.41
C THR A 24 -25.74 -7.08 14.37
N THR A 25 -25.56 -6.31 15.43
CA THR A 25 -26.58 -5.98 16.44
C THR A 25 -27.05 -4.52 16.40
N GLN A 26 -26.62 -3.70 15.43
CA GLN A 26 -27.05 -2.30 15.28
C GLN A 26 -27.63 -1.95 13.88
N ALA A 27 -28.00 -2.95 13.08
CA ALA A 27 -28.53 -2.74 11.73
C ALA A 27 -29.92 -2.08 11.66
N ASP A 28 -30.67 -2.04 12.78
CA ASP A 28 -32.08 -1.60 12.80
C ASP A 28 -32.30 -0.09 12.99
N LEU A 29 -31.26 0.75 12.95
CA LEU A 29 -31.39 2.21 13.13
C LEU A 29 -30.85 3.06 11.97
N LEU A 30 -30.49 2.46 10.82
CA LEU A 30 -30.15 3.23 9.64
C LEU A 30 -31.43 3.56 8.84
N PRO A 31 -31.65 4.83 8.44
CA PRO A 31 -32.75 5.14 7.53
C PRO A 31 -32.61 4.30 6.26
N ASN A 32 -33.73 3.81 5.71
CA ASN A 32 -33.78 3.17 4.40
C ASN A 32 -33.10 4.09 3.38
N VAL A 33 -31.85 3.81 3.03
CA VAL A 33 -31.15 4.53 1.96
C VAL A 33 -31.79 4.05 0.67
N GLU A 34 -32.62 4.90 0.06
CA GLU A 34 -33.07 4.67 -1.33
C GLU A 34 -31.83 4.59 -2.23
N VAL A 35 -31.46 3.37 -2.60
CA VAL A 35 -30.37 3.13 -3.55
C VAL A 35 -30.89 3.56 -4.92
N THR A 36 -30.54 4.79 -5.32
CA THR A 36 -30.90 5.29 -6.65
C THR A 36 -30.04 4.56 -7.68
N PRO A 37 -30.62 4.00 -8.77
CA PRO A 37 -29.85 3.24 -9.74
C PRO A 37 -28.83 4.13 -10.46
N PRO A 38 -27.70 3.56 -10.93
CA PRO A 38 -26.74 4.30 -11.73
C PRO A 38 -27.40 4.89 -12.99
N LYS A 39 -27.04 6.12 -13.33
CA LYS A 39 -27.52 6.83 -14.52
C LYS A 39 -26.36 7.41 -15.31
N TYR A 40 -26.50 7.52 -16.62
CA TYR A 40 -25.53 8.24 -17.44
C TYR A 40 -25.83 9.73 -17.38
N MET A 41 -24.78 10.52 -17.15
CA MET A 41 -24.81 11.98 -17.18
C MET A 41 -23.69 12.48 -18.10
N MET A 42 -23.82 13.71 -18.55
CA MET A 42 -22.86 14.37 -19.43
C MET A 42 -22.17 15.51 -18.69
N THR A 43 -20.85 15.61 -18.82
CA THR A 43 -20.07 16.76 -18.33
C THR A 43 -20.41 18.01 -19.13
N GLU A 44 -20.72 19.10 -18.44
CA GLU A 44 -20.99 20.42 -19.05
C GLU A 44 -19.72 21.24 -19.27
N ARG A 45 -18.60 20.83 -18.67
CA ARG A 45 -17.28 21.44 -18.77
C ARG A 45 -16.19 20.40 -18.50
N ASP A 46 -14.93 20.78 -18.68
CA ASP A 46 -13.79 20.02 -18.14
C ASP A 46 -13.93 19.96 -16.61
N SER A 47 -14.00 18.75 -16.07
CA SER A 47 -14.46 18.50 -14.70
C SER A 47 -13.47 17.64 -13.93
N GLU A 48 -12.98 18.19 -12.81
CA GLU A 48 -12.00 17.53 -11.95
C GLU A 48 -12.62 16.32 -11.23
N VAL A 49 -11.85 15.24 -11.17
CA VAL A 49 -12.22 14.01 -10.48
C VAL A 49 -11.41 13.90 -9.20
N TYR A 50 -12.10 13.59 -8.11
CA TYR A 50 -11.48 13.31 -6.82
C TYR A 50 -11.60 11.83 -6.47
N SER A 51 -10.65 11.29 -5.71
CA SER A 51 -10.73 9.93 -5.15
C SER A 51 -9.98 9.88 -3.85
N LEU A 52 -10.40 8.98 -2.96
CA LEU A 52 -9.54 8.53 -1.87
C LEU A 52 -8.36 7.74 -2.47
N VAL A 53 -7.14 8.20 -2.24
CA VAL A 53 -5.90 7.55 -2.66
C VAL A 53 -5.00 7.43 -1.42
N GLY A 54 -4.72 6.21 -0.98
CA GLY A 54 -4.13 5.99 0.33
C GLY A 54 -5.07 6.49 1.44
N GLU A 55 -4.64 7.51 2.19
CA GLU A 55 -5.44 8.15 3.26
C GLU A 55 -5.94 9.55 2.88
N HIS A 56 -5.71 9.99 1.64
CA HIS A 56 -5.99 11.36 1.21
C HIS A 56 -7.02 11.40 0.09
N VAL A 57 -7.98 12.31 0.21
CA VAL A 57 -8.84 12.70 -0.90
C VAL A 57 -8.08 13.72 -1.74
N ILE A 58 -7.70 13.33 -2.95
CA ILE A 58 -6.90 14.15 -3.87
C ILE A 58 -7.58 14.21 -5.24
N PRO A 59 -7.31 15.25 -6.04
CA PRO A 59 -7.62 15.22 -7.47
C PRO A 59 -6.82 14.09 -8.12
N VAL A 60 -7.50 13.26 -8.91
CA VAL A 60 -6.93 12.08 -9.57
C VAL A 60 -7.03 12.12 -11.08
N GLY A 61 -7.62 13.19 -11.62
CA GLY A 61 -7.77 13.36 -13.04
C GLY A 61 -8.88 14.33 -13.38
N GLU A 62 -9.30 14.30 -14.63
CA GLU A 62 -10.33 15.16 -15.18
C GLU A 62 -11.12 14.38 -16.25
N ILE A 63 -12.43 14.61 -16.32
CA ILE A 63 -13.27 14.20 -17.45
C ILE A 63 -13.52 15.42 -18.31
N LYS A 64 -13.29 15.30 -19.62
CA LYS A 64 -13.44 16.41 -20.57
C LYS A 64 -14.91 16.80 -20.76
N GLU A 65 -15.15 18.03 -21.19
CA GLU A 65 -16.49 18.52 -21.56
C GLU A 65 -17.19 17.60 -22.57
N GLY A 66 -18.52 17.46 -22.43
CA GLY A 66 -19.37 16.73 -23.37
C GLY A 66 -19.28 15.21 -23.26
N GLN A 67 -18.60 14.67 -22.24
CA GLN A 67 -18.37 13.24 -22.08
C GLN A 67 -19.43 12.59 -21.20
N LEU A 68 -19.87 11.40 -21.61
CA LEU A 68 -20.80 10.58 -20.84
C LEU A 68 -20.07 9.76 -19.79
N ILE A 69 -20.62 9.76 -18.58
CA ILE A 69 -20.14 9.00 -17.43
C ILE A 69 -21.30 8.35 -16.69
N GLN A 70 -21.14 7.08 -16.29
CA GLN A 70 -22.11 6.41 -15.44
C GLN A 70 -21.84 6.78 -13.98
N VAL A 71 -22.83 7.42 -13.35
CA VAL A 71 -22.75 7.88 -11.97
C VAL A 71 -23.85 7.32 -11.09
N THR A 72 -23.56 7.21 -9.81
CA THR A 72 -24.51 6.86 -8.76
C THR A 72 -24.81 8.10 -7.91
N PRO A 73 -26.08 8.51 -7.78
CA PRO A 73 -26.48 9.59 -6.88
C PRO A 73 -26.22 9.23 -5.43
N VAL A 74 -25.55 10.12 -4.69
CA VAL A 74 -25.38 10.02 -3.24
C VAL A 74 -25.84 11.31 -2.54
N ILE A 75 -26.02 11.24 -1.22
CA ILE A 75 -26.48 12.33 -0.33
C ILE A 75 -25.44 13.45 -0.11
N ALA A 76 -24.50 13.63 -1.05
CA ALA A 76 -23.45 14.64 -1.03
C ALA A 76 -23.57 15.63 -2.21
N GLU A 77 -22.72 16.66 -2.25
CA GLU A 77 -22.57 17.61 -3.38
C GLU A 77 -21.91 16.96 -4.62
N TYR A 78 -21.59 15.67 -4.55
CA TYR A 78 -20.89 14.91 -5.59
C TYR A 78 -21.71 13.71 -6.06
N TYR A 79 -21.46 13.30 -7.29
CA TYR A 79 -21.80 11.99 -7.82
C TYR A 79 -20.63 11.02 -7.66
N GLU A 80 -20.93 9.75 -7.36
CA GLU A 80 -19.93 8.69 -7.31
C GLU A 80 -19.87 7.93 -8.63
N PHE A 81 -18.69 7.46 -9.01
CA PHE A 81 -18.53 6.54 -10.13
C PHE A 81 -17.34 5.61 -9.94
N LYS A 82 -17.26 4.57 -10.77
CA LYS A 82 -16.14 3.63 -10.74
C LYS A 82 -14.85 4.31 -11.22
N PHE A 83 -13.88 4.44 -10.34
CA PHE A 83 -12.56 4.99 -10.67
C PHE A 83 -11.45 4.16 -10.05
N GLY A 84 -10.63 3.57 -10.91
CA GLY A 84 -9.59 2.64 -10.51
C GLY A 84 -10.14 1.42 -9.78
N ASN A 85 -9.50 1.06 -8.66
CA ASN A 85 -9.94 0.02 -7.73
C ASN A 85 -10.84 0.56 -6.60
N GLY A 86 -11.12 1.87 -6.61
CA GLY A 86 -11.95 2.55 -5.62
C GLY A 86 -13.09 3.33 -6.28
N THR A 87 -13.42 4.47 -5.67
CA THR A 87 -14.53 5.34 -6.08
C THR A 87 -14.00 6.71 -6.49
N GLY A 88 -14.48 7.21 -7.62
CA GLY A 88 -14.28 8.57 -8.08
C GLY A 88 -15.48 9.43 -7.72
N PHE A 89 -15.21 10.71 -7.49
CA PHE A 89 -16.21 11.72 -7.17
C PHE A 89 -16.09 12.86 -8.17
N ILE A 90 -17.24 13.32 -8.68
CA ILE A 90 -17.36 14.44 -9.62
C ILE A 90 -18.50 15.34 -9.16
N ASP A 91 -18.32 16.66 -9.31
CA ASP A 91 -19.28 17.65 -8.82
C ASP A 91 -20.64 17.48 -9.51
N LYS A 92 -21.73 17.66 -8.76
CA LYS A 92 -23.08 17.60 -9.33
C LYS A 92 -23.35 18.75 -10.29
N ASP A 93 -22.79 19.93 -10.02
CA ASP A 93 -22.97 21.13 -10.84
C ASP A 93 -22.18 21.08 -12.15
N ASP A 94 -21.34 20.05 -12.30
CA ASP A 94 -20.56 19.78 -13.51
C ASP A 94 -21.28 18.83 -14.48
N LEU A 95 -22.39 18.22 -14.04
CA LEU A 95 -23.08 17.16 -14.75
C LEU A 95 -24.53 17.51 -15.05
N ARG A 96 -24.93 17.32 -16.31
CA ARG A 96 -26.33 17.39 -16.74
C ARG A 96 -26.92 16.03 -17.07
N GLU A 97 -28.23 15.90 -16.85
CA GLU A 97 -28.97 14.71 -17.28
C GLU A 97 -29.09 14.66 -18.81
N ILE A 98 -29.06 13.44 -19.34
CA ILE A 98 -29.29 13.17 -20.76
C ILE A 98 -30.54 12.32 -20.96
N ASN A 99 -31.21 12.50 -22.10
CA ASN A 99 -32.32 11.64 -22.48
C ASN A 99 -31.83 10.21 -22.75
N LYS A 100 -32.54 9.22 -22.17
CA LYS A 100 -32.18 7.81 -21.88
C LYS A 100 -31.50 6.93 -22.96
N ALA A 101 -31.21 7.42 -24.16
CA ALA A 101 -30.78 6.61 -25.30
C ALA A 101 -29.26 6.56 -25.57
N GLN A 102 -28.43 7.36 -24.87
CA GLN A 102 -26.99 7.33 -25.07
C GLN A 102 -26.29 6.48 -24.00
N LYS A 103 -25.85 5.28 -24.39
CA LYS A 103 -24.88 4.49 -23.62
C LYS A 103 -23.52 4.57 -24.31
N ASN A 104 -22.45 4.60 -23.53
CA ASN A 104 -21.10 4.39 -24.07
C ASN A 104 -20.99 2.94 -24.58
N ASN A 105 -20.43 2.75 -25.77
CA ASN A 105 -20.35 1.45 -26.41
C ASN A 105 -18.98 0.81 -26.13
N ASP A 106 -18.94 -0.15 -25.21
CA ASP A 106 -17.89 -1.17 -25.18
C ASP A 106 -18.24 -2.26 -26.20
N MET A 107 -17.89 -2.01 -27.47
CA MET A 107 -18.31 -2.88 -28.59
C MET A 107 -17.71 -4.30 -28.51
N LEU A 108 -16.58 -4.46 -27.82
CA LEU A 108 -15.84 -5.72 -27.72
C LEU A 108 -16.08 -6.46 -26.41
N GLY A 109 -16.88 -5.88 -25.50
CA GLY A 109 -17.12 -6.43 -24.17
C GLY A 109 -15.85 -6.49 -23.31
N ASP A 110 -14.87 -5.62 -23.58
CA ASP A 110 -13.58 -5.58 -22.88
C ASP A 110 -13.75 -5.29 -21.38
N LEU A 111 -14.75 -4.48 -21.01
CA LEU A 111 -15.05 -4.15 -19.61
C LEU A 111 -15.62 -5.34 -18.83
N ASN A 112 -16.16 -6.35 -19.54
CA ASN A 112 -16.71 -7.57 -18.95
C ASN A 112 -15.68 -8.69 -18.83
N LYS A 113 -14.47 -8.51 -19.36
CA LYS A 113 -13.40 -9.51 -19.27
C LYS A 113 -12.85 -9.55 -17.83
N PRO A 114 -12.43 -10.73 -17.33
CA PRO A 114 -11.71 -10.81 -16.06
C PRO A 114 -10.46 -9.93 -16.09
N LEU A 115 -10.27 -9.11 -15.06
CA LEU A 115 -9.11 -8.23 -14.98
C LEU A 115 -7.82 -9.06 -14.80
N PRO A 116 -6.71 -8.66 -15.44
CA PRO A 116 -5.43 -9.39 -15.40
C PRO A 116 -4.68 -9.34 -14.06
N ASN A 117 -5.28 -8.82 -12.97
CA ASN A 117 -4.58 -8.54 -11.69
C ASN A 117 -3.29 -7.72 -11.90
N GLN A 118 -3.36 -6.73 -12.78
CA GLN A 118 -2.23 -5.88 -13.15
C GLN A 118 -2.69 -4.42 -13.18
N ASN A 119 -1.75 -3.52 -12.86
CA ASN A 119 -1.98 -2.08 -12.91
C ASN A 119 -0.98 -1.42 -13.87
N ILE A 120 -1.26 -0.18 -14.20
CA ILE A 120 -0.32 0.80 -14.75
C ILE A 120 -0.01 1.86 -13.70
N LEU A 121 1.15 2.48 -13.82
CA LEU A 121 1.56 3.67 -13.08
C LEU A 121 1.60 4.86 -14.02
N THR A 122 0.93 5.95 -13.66
CA THR A 122 1.09 7.25 -14.34
C THR A 122 2.24 7.99 -13.66
N MET A 123 3.36 8.17 -14.35
CA MET A 123 4.53 8.90 -13.80
C MET A 123 4.50 10.40 -14.12
N ARG A 124 3.52 10.79 -14.94
CA ARG A 124 3.13 12.13 -15.36
C ARG A 124 1.62 12.10 -15.64
N GLU A 125 1.02 13.24 -15.91
CA GLU A 125 -0.37 13.27 -16.39
C GLU A 125 -0.52 12.43 -17.66
N ALA A 126 -1.52 11.54 -17.68
CA ALA A 126 -1.73 10.60 -18.76
C ALA A 126 -3.09 10.86 -19.43
N LYS A 127 -3.05 11.18 -20.72
CA LYS A 127 -4.26 11.40 -21.52
C LYS A 127 -4.95 10.07 -21.81
N VAL A 128 -6.28 10.10 -21.81
CA VAL A 128 -7.11 8.94 -22.08
C VAL A 128 -7.97 9.19 -23.32
N TYR A 129 -7.79 8.33 -24.32
CA TYR A 129 -8.38 8.47 -25.64
C TYR A 129 -9.51 7.46 -25.86
N LEU A 130 -10.42 7.75 -26.80
CA LEU A 130 -11.51 6.83 -27.19
C LEU A 130 -11.07 5.65 -28.05
N ALA A 131 -9.91 5.77 -28.70
CA ALA A 131 -9.27 4.69 -29.43
C ALA A 131 -7.76 4.71 -29.20
N ALA A 132 -7.09 3.60 -29.52
CA ALA A 132 -5.63 3.48 -29.51
C ALA A 132 -4.98 4.25 -30.68
N ASP A 133 -5.21 5.56 -30.73
CA ASP A 133 -4.64 6.52 -31.67
C ASP A 133 -4.61 7.89 -30.98
N VAL A 134 -3.45 8.54 -30.95
CA VAL A 134 -3.30 9.88 -30.32
C VAL A 134 -4.11 10.97 -31.02
N ARG A 135 -4.61 10.71 -32.24
CA ARG A 135 -5.52 11.59 -32.97
C ARG A 135 -6.99 11.35 -32.64
N SER A 136 -7.29 10.29 -31.90
CA SER A 136 -8.64 10.03 -31.38
C SER A 136 -9.00 11.12 -30.36
N GLU A 137 -10.29 11.31 -30.16
CA GLU A 137 -10.80 12.22 -29.15
C GLU A 137 -10.30 11.81 -27.76
N GLN A 138 -9.81 12.79 -27.01
CA GLN A 138 -9.44 12.64 -25.62
C GLN A 138 -10.68 12.90 -24.76
N PHE A 139 -11.03 11.98 -23.87
CA PHE A 139 -12.21 12.14 -23.01
C PHE A 139 -11.86 12.29 -21.52
N ALA A 140 -10.63 11.97 -21.12
CA ALA A 140 -10.18 12.12 -19.75
C ALA A 140 -8.67 12.37 -19.66
N VAL A 141 -8.23 12.76 -18.47
CA VAL A 141 -6.83 12.82 -18.04
C VAL A 141 -6.74 12.08 -16.71
N LEU A 142 -5.73 11.22 -16.54
CA LEU A 142 -5.34 10.67 -15.25
C LEU A 142 -4.18 11.50 -14.68
N ALA A 143 -4.27 11.85 -13.39
CA ALA A 143 -3.20 12.56 -12.70
C ALA A 143 -1.90 11.73 -12.64
N GLU A 144 -0.78 12.40 -12.39
CA GLU A 144 0.49 11.73 -12.11
C GLU A 144 0.50 11.03 -10.74
N ASN A 145 1.50 10.17 -10.54
CA ASN A 145 1.71 9.38 -9.34
C ASN A 145 0.48 8.52 -8.97
N LEU A 146 -0.26 8.01 -9.95
CA LEU A 146 -1.44 7.17 -9.72
C LEU A 146 -1.17 5.72 -10.15
N ARG A 147 -1.65 4.77 -9.36
CA ARG A 147 -1.76 3.37 -9.77
C ARG A 147 -3.18 3.08 -10.24
N TYR A 148 -3.31 2.63 -11.48
CA TYR A 148 -4.61 2.42 -12.12
C TYR A 148 -4.75 0.99 -12.69
N PRO A 149 -5.89 0.31 -12.53
CA PRO A 149 -6.08 -1.05 -13.03
C PRO A 149 -6.00 -1.13 -14.55
N LEU A 150 -5.24 -2.13 -15.03
CA LEU A 150 -5.17 -2.47 -16.44
C LEU A 150 -6.36 -3.37 -16.79
N VAL A 151 -7.11 -3.00 -17.82
CA VAL A 151 -8.15 -3.87 -18.42
C VAL A 151 -7.51 -4.80 -19.46
N GLY A 152 -6.63 -4.24 -20.29
CA GLY A 152 -6.00 -4.96 -21.40
C GLY A 152 -4.86 -4.16 -22.03
N LYS A 153 -4.15 -4.76 -22.97
CA LYS A 153 -3.03 -4.13 -23.68
C LYS A 153 -3.10 -4.52 -25.15
N LEU A 154 -2.85 -3.54 -26.04
CA LEU A 154 -2.77 -3.79 -27.47
C LEU A 154 -1.70 -2.95 -28.15
N LYS A 155 -1.48 -3.21 -29.45
CA LYS A 155 -0.63 -2.39 -30.30
C LYS A 155 -1.46 -1.74 -31.41
N ASP A 156 -1.17 -0.48 -31.71
CA ASP A 156 -1.74 0.19 -32.87
C ASP A 156 -1.06 -0.24 -34.17
N ARG A 157 -1.47 0.36 -35.31
CA ARG A 157 -0.90 0.06 -36.63
C ARG A 157 0.58 0.42 -36.77
N LEU A 158 1.08 1.33 -35.93
CA LEU A 158 2.49 1.75 -35.88
C LEU A 158 3.27 0.96 -34.81
N SER A 159 2.68 -0.09 -34.24
CA SER A 159 3.26 -0.90 -33.17
C SER A 159 3.49 -0.18 -31.84
N ASN A 160 2.90 1.01 -31.62
CA ASN A 160 2.93 1.65 -30.31
C ASN A 160 2.05 0.86 -29.34
N THR A 161 2.47 0.78 -28.08
CA THR A 161 1.72 0.07 -27.05
C THR A 161 0.68 1.00 -26.41
N TRP A 162 -0.53 0.46 -26.24
CA TRP A 162 -1.64 1.11 -25.58
C TRP A 162 -2.17 0.25 -24.44
N TYR A 163 -2.48 0.89 -23.32
CA TYR A 163 -3.11 0.29 -22.15
C TYR A 163 -4.59 0.65 -22.14
N GLN A 164 -5.44 -0.37 -22.00
CA GLN A 164 -6.88 -0.20 -21.85
C GLN A 164 -7.20 -0.03 -20.36
N VAL A 165 -8.02 0.98 -20.05
CA VAL A 165 -8.46 1.32 -18.68
C VAL A 165 -9.97 1.51 -18.67
N ASN A 166 -10.61 1.36 -17.49
CA ASN A 166 -12.04 1.64 -17.29
C ASN A 166 -12.18 2.91 -16.47
N ILE A 167 -12.85 3.95 -16.99
CA ILE A 167 -13.22 5.16 -16.26
C ILE A 167 -14.74 5.30 -16.32
N GLY A 168 -15.43 5.15 -15.19
CA GLY A 168 -16.89 5.38 -15.10
C GLY A 168 -17.71 4.55 -16.09
N ASP A 169 -17.37 3.26 -16.23
CA ASP A 169 -17.99 2.31 -17.18
C ASP A 169 -17.71 2.67 -18.66
N ARG A 170 -16.58 3.34 -18.91
CA ARG A 170 -16.10 3.66 -20.26
C ARG A 170 -14.69 3.11 -20.46
N LEU A 171 -14.52 2.39 -21.56
CA LEU A 171 -13.21 1.92 -22.00
C LEU A 171 -12.41 3.10 -22.55
N GLY A 172 -11.19 3.26 -22.05
CA GLY A 172 -10.25 4.28 -22.49
C GLY A 172 -8.88 3.71 -22.81
N TYR A 173 -8.11 4.44 -23.61
CA TYR A 173 -6.79 4.03 -24.07
C TYR A 173 -5.73 5.02 -23.61
N VAL A 174 -4.73 4.54 -22.89
CA VAL A 174 -3.58 5.31 -22.40
C VAL A 174 -2.34 4.87 -23.16
N SER A 175 -1.56 5.82 -23.68
CA SER A 175 -0.30 5.51 -24.35
C SER A 175 0.75 5.00 -23.37
N SER A 176 1.55 4.01 -23.78
CA SER A 176 2.71 3.59 -22.98
C SER A 176 3.84 4.63 -22.89
N ALA A 177 3.69 5.78 -23.56
CA ALA A 177 4.57 6.92 -23.36
C ALA A 177 4.27 7.66 -22.04
N ASP A 178 3.02 7.61 -21.57
CA ASP A 178 2.55 8.37 -20.40
C ASP A 178 2.37 7.50 -19.15
N ALA A 179 2.34 6.18 -19.33
CA ALA A 179 2.23 5.22 -18.25
C ALA A 179 3.13 4.01 -18.48
N GLU A 180 3.36 3.24 -17.41
CA GLU A 180 4.12 2.00 -17.45
C GLU A 180 3.44 0.90 -16.64
N ILE A 181 3.77 -0.36 -16.92
CA ILE A 181 3.25 -1.49 -16.13
C ILE A 181 3.76 -1.41 -14.69
N ASP A 182 2.86 -1.62 -13.74
CA ASP A 182 3.18 -1.78 -12.32
C ASP A 182 3.86 -3.12 -12.05
N ASN A 183 5.11 -3.07 -11.59
CA ASN A 183 5.92 -4.22 -11.22
C ASN A 183 5.79 -4.60 -9.74
N GLY A 184 4.90 -3.94 -9.01
CA GLY A 184 4.50 -4.29 -7.65
C GLY A 184 5.08 -3.38 -6.57
N ILE A 185 4.55 -3.53 -5.36
CA ILE A 185 4.92 -2.74 -4.19
C ILE A 185 6.05 -3.43 -3.42
N PRO A 186 7.17 -2.74 -3.13
CA PRO A 186 8.24 -3.29 -2.32
C PRO A 186 7.87 -3.30 -0.82
N ILE A 187 8.10 -4.42 -0.16
CA ILE A 187 8.08 -4.52 1.30
C ILE A 187 9.53 -4.58 1.79
N LEU A 188 10.00 -3.54 2.48
CA LEU A 188 11.36 -3.47 3.01
C LEU A 188 11.45 -4.14 4.38
N THR A 189 12.53 -4.89 4.60
CA THR A 189 12.75 -5.61 5.86
C THR A 189 13.97 -5.10 6.60
N TYR A 190 13.77 -4.75 7.86
CA TYR A 190 14.80 -4.33 8.81
C TYR A 190 14.72 -5.19 10.08
N HIS A 191 15.80 -5.22 10.87
CA HIS A 191 15.83 -5.96 12.14
C HIS A 191 16.52 -5.14 13.23
N HIS A 192 17.86 -5.20 13.26
CA HIS A 192 18.66 -4.59 14.33
C HIS A 192 19.22 -3.25 13.86
N MET A 193 19.24 -2.28 14.78
CA MET A 193 19.78 -0.94 14.52
C MET A 193 20.86 -0.59 15.56
N LEU A 194 22.01 -0.08 15.12
CA LEU A 194 23.07 0.40 16.01
C LEU A 194 23.67 1.69 15.49
N LYS A 195 24.28 2.48 16.37
CA LYS A 195 25.21 3.50 15.92
C LYS A 195 26.45 2.85 15.30
N ASN A 196 27.11 3.55 14.39
CA ASN A 196 28.38 3.07 13.82
C ASN A 196 29.43 2.80 14.91
N GLU A 197 29.53 3.68 15.91
CA GLU A 197 30.49 3.54 17.01
C GLU A 197 30.14 2.39 17.98
N GLU A 198 28.86 2.02 18.07
CA GLU A 198 28.34 0.94 18.90
C GLU A 198 28.46 -0.43 18.22
N ASN A 199 28.40 -0.46 16.88
CA ASN A 199 28.38 -1.69 16.11
C ASN A 199 29.78 -2.31 16.05
N LYS A 200 30.17 -3.03 17.12
CA LYS A 200 31.42 -3.80 17.17
C LYS A 200 31.15 -5.28 16.93
N ARG A 201 30.21 -5.83 17.69
CA ARG A 201 29.88 -7.27 17.67
C ARG A 201 29.11 -7.72 16.42
N PHE A 202 28.31 -6.82 15.84
CA PHE A 202 27.37 -7.14 14.75
C PHE A 202 27.81 -6.57 13.39
N LEU A 203 29.10 -6.20 13.24
CA LEU A 203 29.63 -5.61 12.00
C LEU A 203 29.35 -6.52 10.79
N ASN A 204 29.57 -7.82 10.93
CA ASN A 204 29.42 -8.76 9.82
C ASN A 204 28.01 -9.38 9.76
N THR A 205 27.04 -8.82 10.49
CA THR A 205 25.65 -9.27 10.49
C THR A 205 24.85 -8.46 9.48
N SER A 206 24.43 -9.10 8.39
CA SER A 206 23.70 -8.45 7.30
C SER A 206 22.37 -7.80 7.71
N THR A 207 21.76 -8.27 8.80
CA THR A 207 20.50 -7.76 9.37
C THR A 207 20.69 -6.62 10.38
N THR A 208 21.92 -6.13 10.56
CA THR A 208 22.21 -4.95 11.39
C THR A 208 22.49 -3.73 10.52
N THR A 209 21.60 -2.74 10.59
CA THR A 209 21.70 -1.48 9.85
C THR A 209 22.18 -0.38 10.79
N SER A 210 23.01 0.55 10.32
CA SER A 210 23.36 1.70 11.15
C SER A 210 22.25 2.75 11.14
N ASP A 211 22.13 3.51 12.23
CA ASP A 211 21.21 4.65 12.33
C ASP A 211 21.43 5.67 11.20
N VAL A 212 22.69 5.99 10.88
CA VAL A 212 23.05 6.87 9.76
C VAL A 212 22.59 6.31 8.41
N ALA A 213 22.82 5.02 8.15
CA ALA A 213 22.38 4.41 6.90
C ALA A 213 20.85 4.44 6.79
N PHE A 214 20.14 4.09 7.85
CA PHE A 214 18.68 4.12 7.87
C PHE A 214 18.13 5.54 7.72
N SER A 215 18.74 6.54 8.38
CA SER A 215 18.38 7.95 8.21
C SER A 215 18.50 8.39 6.76
N ASN A 216 19.60 8.04 6.08
CA ASN A 216 19.80 8.36 4.67
C ASN A 216 18.78 7.65 3.76
N GLN A 217 18.41 6.40 4.08
CA GLN A 217 17.39 5.65 3.35
C GLN A 217 16.01 6.31 3.48
N MET A 218 15.62 6.73 4.69
CA MET A 218 14.33 7.40 4.91
C MET A 218 14.32 8.80 4.26
N ALA A 219 15.41 9.55 4.37
CA ALA A 219 15.55 10.84 3.69
C ALA A 219 15.43 10.69 2.17
N TYR A 220 16.05 9.66 1.58
CA TYR A 220 15.91 9.36 0.16
C TYR A 220 14.46 9.05 -0.22
N LEU A 221 13.76 8.19 0.52
CA LEU A 221 12.34 7.88 0.25
C LEU A 221 11.52 9.17 0.20
N LYS A 222 11.67 10.04 1.21
CA LYS A 222 10.95 11.30 1.31
C LYS A 222 11.28 12.25 0.15
N GLN A 223 12.56 12.45 -0.15
CA GLN A 223 13.00 13.31 -1.25
C GLN A 223 12.56 12.80 -2.62
N ALA A 224 12.54 11.47 -2.81
CA ALA A 224 12.12 10.83 -4.06
C ALA A 224 10.59 10.77 -4.22
N GLY A 225 9.83 11.23 -3.22
CA GLY A 225 8.37 11.29 -3.23
C GLY A 225 7.69 9.95 -2.95
N TYR A 226 8.36 9.03 -2.24
CA TYR A 226 7.73 7.83 -1.73
C TYR A 226 6.97 8.12 -0.44
N ASP A 227 5.81 7.47 -0.32
CA ASP A 227 5.09 7.38 0.94
C ASP A 227 5.13 5.95 1.50
N THR A 228 4.86 5.80 2.79
CA THR A 228 4.75 4.50 3.45
C THR A 228 3.29 4.10 3.60
N ILE A 229 2.95 2.88 3.20
CA ILE A 229 1.61 2.33 3.42
C ILE A 229 1.63 1.23 4.48
N SER A 230 0.51 1.07 5.17
CA SER A 230 0.29 -0.01 6.13
C SER A 230 0.07 -1.36 5.42
N LEU A 231 0.20 -2.46 6.17
CA LEU A 231 -0.15 -3.79 5.64
C LEU A 231 -1.66 -3.94 5.38
N TYR A 232 -2.53 -3.17 6.05
CA TYR A 232 -3.96 -3.13 5.75
C TYR A 232 -4.22 -2.51 4.36
N GLN A 233 -3.52 -1.43 4.02
CA GLN A 233 -3.57 -0.87 2.68
C GLN A 233 -2.97 -1.83 1.64
N LEU A 234 -1.87 -2.51 1.98
CA LEU A 234 -1.31 -3.54 1.10
C LEU A 234 -2.30 -4.69 0.86
N GLU A 235 -3.05 -5.13 1.87
CA GLU A 235 -4.14 -6.11 1.73
C GLU A 235 -5.23 -5.59 0.79
N GLY A 236 -5.64 -4.32 0.93
CA GLY A 236 -6.57 -3.67 0.00
C GLY A 236 -6.07 -3.66 -1.44
N TYR A 237 -4.78 -3.38 -1.64
CA TYR A 237 -4.13 -3.43 -2.96
C TYR A 237 -4.08 -4.85 -3.55
N LEU A 238 -3.71 -5.85 -2.75
CA LEU A 238 -3.69 -7.25 -3.15
C LEU A 238 -5.06 -7.72 -3.66
N ASN A 239 -6.12 -7.21 -3.04
CA ASN A 239 -7.51 -7.54 -3.32
C ASN A 239 -8.20 -6.61 -4.34
N ASN A 240 -7.45 -5.69 -4.96
CA ASN A 240 -7.99 -4.68 -5.89
C ASN A 240 -9.16 -3.86 -5.31
N LYS A 241 -9.02 -3.37 -4.07
CA LYS A 241 -10.07 -2.65 -3.33
C LYS A 241 -9.79 -1.17 -3.05
N ILE A 242 -8.57 -0.71 -3.31
CA ILE A 242 -8.18 0.67 -3.00
C ILE A 242 -7.34 1.27 -4.13
N ASN A 243 -7.42 2.59 -4.26
CA ASN A 243 -6.49 3.36 -5.08
C ASN A 243 -5.27 3.74 -4.23
N LEU A 244 -4.07 3.64 -4.83
CA LEU A 244 -2.81 3.96 -4.17
C LEU A 244 -1.94 4.85 -5.07
N PRO A 245 -1.08 5.70 -4.50
CA PRO A 245 -0.08 6.43 -5.27
C PRO A 245 0.92 5.48 -5.93
N ALA A 246 1.52 5.87 -7.05
CA ALA A 246 2.52 5.05 -7.73
C ALA A 246 3.74 4.77 -6.84
N LYS A 247 4.25 5.81 -6.16
CA LYS A 247 5.43 5.73 -5.29
C LYS A 247 5.07 5.42 -3.84
N VAL A 248 4.95 4.14 -3.53
CA VAL A 248 4.72 3.65 -2.16
C VAL A 248 5.66 2.50 -1.81
N VAL A 249 6.01 2.39 -0.53
CA VAL A 249 6.73 1.25 0.04
C VAL A 249 6.07 0.80 1.34
N VAL A 250 6.29 -0.46 1.74
CA VAL A 250 5.94 -0.94 3.09
C VAL A 250 7.22 -1.11 3.89
N LEU A 251 7.27 -0.60 5.12
CA LEU A 251 8.41 -0.78 6.02
C LEU A 251 8.06 -1.81 7.10
N THR A 252 8.91 -2.84 7.24
CA THR A 252 8.72 -3.91 8.24
C THR A 252 9.98 -4.12 9.08
N PHE A 253 9.78 -4.36 10.37
CA PHE A 253 10.83 -4.59 11.36
C PHE A 253 10.56 -5.89 12.11
N ASP A 254 11.46 -6.86 12.00
CA ASP A 254 11.29 -8.16 12.64
C ASP A 254 11.92 -8.18 14.05
N ASP A 255 11.68 -9.27 14.80
CA ASP A 255 12.19 -9.60 16.14
C ASP A 255 11.68 -8.82 17.36
N GLY A 256 11.29 -7.56 17.22
CA GLY A 256 10.89 -6.71 18.35
C GLY A 256 12.06 -6.24 19.23
N LEU A 257 13.18 -5.89 18.58
CA LEU A 257 14.41 -5.46 19.24
C LEU A 257 14.29 -4.04 19.83
N LYS A 258 14.88 -3.84 21.01
CA LYS A 258 14.94 -2.54 21.72
C LYS A 258 15.67 -1.46 20.91
N SER A 259 16.59 -1.85 20.04
CA SER A 259 17.26 -0.92 19.11
C SER A 259 16.29 -0.23 18.16
N VAL A 260 15.20 -0.90 17.75
CA VAL A 260 14.20 -0.33 16.83
C VAL A 260 13.48 0.85 17.49
N SER A 261 13.00 0.69 18.72
CA SER A 261 12.39 1.80 19.48
C SER A 261 13.37 2.92 19.77
N ARG A 262 14.67 2.61 19.89
CA ARG A 262 15.71 3.57 20.22
C ARG A 262 16.16 4.41 19.02
N TYR A 263 16.29 3.79 17.85
CA TYR A 263 16.93 4.40 16.69
C TYR A 263 16.00 4.55 15.48
N ALA A 264 15.23 3.52 15.13
CA ALA A 264 14.34 3.60 13.96
C ALA A 264 13.10 4.48 14.22
N TYR A 265 12.49 4.34 15.41
CA TYR A 265 11.29 5.09 15.79
C TYR A 265 11.41 6.61 15.63
N PRO A 266 12.40 7.30 16.23
CA PRO A 266 12.51 8.76 16.08
C PRO A 266 12.73 9.18 14.61
N ILE A 267 13.52 8.43 13.85
CA ILE A 267 13.79 8.73 12.42
C ILE A 267 12.51 8.61 11.59
N LEU A 268 11.74 7.54 11.78
CA LEU A 268 10.46 7.36 11.08
C LEU A 268 9.47 8.47 11.43
N LYS A 269 9.36 8.80 12.73
CA LYS A 269 8.49 9.86 13.22
C LYS A 269 8.81 11.22 12.61
N GLU A 270 10.09 11.59 12.57
CA GLU A 270 10.56 12.84 11.95
C GLU A 270 10.26 12.90 10.45
N ASN A 271 10.33 11.75 9.77
CA ASN A 271 10.03 11.69 8.34
C ASN A 271 8.52 11.66 8.05
N GLY A 272 7.66 11.39 9.04
CA GLY A 272 6.22 11.20 8.86
C GLY A 272 5.86 9.80 8.35
N PHE A 273 6.78 8.85 8.47
CA PHE A 273 6.59 7.48 7.99
C PHE A 273 6.03 6.57 9.06
N ARG A 274 5.27 5.57 8.60
CA ARG A 274 4.70 4.50 9.42
C ARG A 274 5.30 3.16 9.02
N ALA A 275 5.32 2.22 9.95
CA ALA A 275 5.91 0.91 9.73
C ALA A 275 5.15 -0.18 10.48
N THR A 276 5.45 -1.44 10.17
CA THR A 276 4.97 -2.60 10.93
C THR A 276 6.13 -3.23 11.72
N ALA A 277 5.92 -3.50 13.01
CA ALA A 277 6.85 -4.28 13.82
C ALA A 277 6.28 -5.67 14.06
N PHE A 278 6.97 -6.70 13.57
CA PHE A 278 6.67 -8.10 13.85
C PHE A 278 7.39 -8.54 15.13
N ILE A 279 6.61 -8.79 16.19
CA ILE A 279 7.13 -9.03 17.54
C ILE A 279 7.11 -10.51 17.91
N ILE A 280 8.24 -11.01 18.42
CA ILE A 280 8.30 -12.33 19.04
C ILE A 280 7.70 -12.21 20.45
N SER A 281 6.43 -12.60 20.61
CA SER A 281 5.69 -12.23 21.82
C SER A 281 6.25 -12.84 23.13
N SER A 282 6.93 -13.98 23.08
CA SER A 282 7.61 -14.54 24.27
C SER A 282 8.88 -13.79 24.70
N ARG A 283 9.41 -12.90 23.85
CA ARG A 283 10.65 -12.15 24.14
C ARG A 283 10.41 -10.76 24.72
N ILE A 284 9.16 -10.30 24.74
CA ILE A 284 8.75 -9.03 25.34
C ILE A 284 9.18 -8.97 26.80
N LYS A 285 9.77 -7.85 27.21
CA LYS A 285 10.22 -7.65 28.59
C LYS A 285 9.15 -6.97 29.43
N ARG A 286 9.04 -7.37 30.70
CA ARG A 286 8.15 -6.70 31.65
C ARG A 286 8.62 -5.26 31.94
N HIS A 287 9.93 -5.07 32.06
CA HIS A 287 10.56 -3.78 32.34
C HIS A 287 11.66 -3.48 31.31
N PRO A 288 11.96 -2.20 31.03
CA PRO A 288 13.05 -1.82 30.14
C PRO A 288 14.39 -2.38 30.60
N GLN A 289 15.16 -2.92 29.66
CA GLN A 289 16.54 -3.33 29.91
C GLN A 289 17.48 -2.11 29.86
N LYS A 290 18.56 -2.10 30.67
CA LYS A 290 19.67 -1.14 30.49
C LYS A 290 20.30 -1.37 29.12
N TRP A 291 20.47 -0.31 28.33
CA TRP A 291 21.01 -0.42 26.97
C TRP A 291 22.41 -1.05 26.96
N ASN A 292 22.58 -2.07 26.11
CA ASN A 292 23.85 -2.71 25.84
C ASN A 292 23.93 -3.08 24.33
N PRO A 293 24.71 -2.34 23.53
CA PRO A 293 24.81 -2.55 22.09
C PRO A 293 25.49 -3.88 21.71
N ASP A 294 26.20 -4.53 22.63
CA ASP A 294 26.86 -5.82 22.39
C ASP A 294 25.91 -7.02 22.61
N SER A 295 24.61 -6.77 22.79
CA SER A 295 23.61 -7.81 23.05
C SER A 295 22.29 -7.56 22.30
N LEU A 296 21.61 -8.65 21.92
CA LEU A 296 20.24 -8.56 21.42
C LEU A 296 19.28 -8.33 22.60
N GLN A 297 18.76 -7.11 22.70
CA GLN A 297 17.78 -6.72 23.71
C GLN A 297 16.41 -6.55 23.06
N PHE A 298 15.36 -6.92 23.78
CA PHE A 298 13.99 -6.90 23.27
C PHE A 298 13.19 -5.82 23.97
N MET A 299 12.24 -5.23 23.24
CA MET A 299 11.40 -4.18 23.79
C MET A 299 10.59 -4.66 24.99
N SER A 300 10.43 -3.76 25.96
CA SER A 300 9.50 -3.93 27.06
C SER A 300 8.08 -3.52 26.68
N ILE A 301 7.11 -3.88 27.54
CA ILE A 301 5.71 -3.44 27.41
C ILE A 301 5.61 -1.92 27.26
N ALA A 302 6.37 -1.16 28.06
CA ALA A 302 6.35 0.30 28.00
C ALA A 302 6.92 0.85 26.68
N GLU A 303 7.97 0.23 26.16
CA GLU A 303 8.59 0.63 24.88
C GLU A 303 7.68 0.31 23.69
N LEU A 304 7.01 -0.87 23.70
CA LEU A 304 6.03 -1.20 22.67
C LEU A 304 4.85 -0.23 22.67
N LYS A 305 4.34 0.15 23.84
CA LYS A 305 3.29 1.18 23.97
C LYS A 305 3.76 2.56 23.49
N GLY A 306 5.03 2.87 23.71
CA GLY A 306 5.61 4.18 23.37
C GLY A 306 5.83 4.44 21.88
N ILE A 307 5.72 3.42 21.01
CA ILE A 307 6.01 3.55 19.58
C ILE A 307 4.78 3.40 18.67
N GLN A 308 3.58 3.22 19.23
CA GLN A 308 2.38 2.82 18.48
C GLN A 308 1.81 3.92 17.57
N ASP A 309 2.24 5.17 17.73
CA ASP A 309 1.92 6.25 16.81
C ASP A 309 2.60 6.07 15.45
N VAL A 310 3.72 5.35 15.40
CA VAL A 310 4.48 5.06 14.17
C VAL A 310 4.37 3.60 13.75
N PHE A 311 4.36 2.67 14.71
CA PHE A 311 4.41 1.24 14.46
C PHE A 311 3.09 0.53 14.69
N ASP A 312 2.62 -0.18 13.66
CA ASP A 312 1.62 -1.24 13.81
C ASP A 312 2.28 -2.50 14.38
N ILE A 313 1.72 -3.07 15.45
CA ILE A 313 2.30 -4.22 16.15
C ILE A 313 1.65 -5.51 15.66
N GLN A 314 2.47 -6.40 15.08
CA GLN A 314 2.05 -7.64 14.43
C GLN A 314 2.88 -8.84 14.90
N SER A 315 2.55 -10.05 14.44
CA SER A 315 3.11 -11.29 15.01
C SER A 315 4.40 -11.74 14.32
N HIS A 316 5.44 -12.02 15.11
CA HIS A 316 6.60 -12.83 14.70
C HIS A 316 6.65 -14.17 15.44
N THR A 317 5.48 -14.79 15.61
CA THR A 317 5.26 -16.01 16.42
C THR A 317 5.43 -15.78 17.92
N HIS A 318 5.01 -16.75 18.73
CA HIS A 318 5.25 -16.69 20.16
C HIS A 318 6.64 -17.21 20.52
N PHE A 319 6.96 -18.45 20.15
CA PHE A 319 8.18 -19.14 20.56
C PHE A 319 8.94 -19.82 19.39
N LEU A 320 8.39 -19.78 18.18
CA LEU A 320 8.93 -20.51 17.02
C LEU A 320 10.11 -19.82 16.33
N HIS A 321 10.54 -18.63 16.81
CA HIS A 321 11.75 -17.97 16.36
C HIS A 321 13.05 -18.61 16.91
N ARG A 322 13.31 -19.84 16.49
CA ARG A 322 14.50 -20.65 16.85
C ARG A 322 14.90 -21.55 15.69
N THR A 323 16.14 -22.01 15.73
CA THR A 323 16.63 -23.05 14.84
C THR A 323 16.92 -24.34 15.60
N ASP A 324 16.92 -25.46 14.88
CA ASP A 324 17.48 -26.71 15.39
C ASP A 324 19.03 -26.69 15.35
N ASN A 325 19.65 -27.82 15.71
CA ASN A 325 21.10 -27.97 15.73
C ASN A 325 21.75 -27.90 14.33
N ARG A 326 20.95 -27.95 13.26
CA ARG A 326 21.40 -27.82 11.85
C ARG A 326 21.08 -26.43 11.28
N HIS A 327 20.70 -25.49 12.14
CA HIS A 327 20.29 -24.13 11.75
C HIS A 327 19.04 -24.07 10.88
N HIS A 328 18.18 -25.10 10.89
CA HIS A 328 16.88 -25.03 10.22
C HIS A 328 15.81 -24.43 11.14
N PRO A 329 14.89 -23.59 10.63
CA PRO A 329 13.79 -23.04 11.41
C PRO A 329 12.95 -24.15 12.07
N ILE A 330 12.80 -24.13 13.39
CA ILE A 330 12.05 -25.18 14.11
C ILE A 330 10.58 -25.21 13.71
N LEU A 331 10.05 -24.11 13.19
CA LEU A 331 8.69 -24.01 12.64
C LEU A 331 8.41 -25.14 11.64
N LEU A 332 9.41 -25.50 10.82
CA LEU A 332 9.26 -26.50 9.75
C LEU A 332 9.18 -27.95 10.27
N SER A 333 9.62 -28.20 11.51
CA SER A 333 9.57 -29.52 12.14
C SER A 333 8.46 -29.66 13.18
N ARG A 334 7.63 -28.63 13.39
CA ARG A 334 6.48 -28.70 14.30
C ARG A 334 5.25 -29.24 13.59
N SER A 335 4.42 -29.96 14.37
CA SER A 335 3.10 -30.40 13.92
C SER A 335 2.17 -29.20 13.72
N TYR A 336 1.18 -29.35 12.85
CA TYR A 336 0.13 -28.35 12.60
C TYR A 336 -0.46 -27.77 13.90
N HIS A 337 -0.83 -28.65 14.85
CA HIS A 337 -1.41 -28.26 16.14
C HIS A 337 -0.48 -27.38 16.99
N ASN A 338 0.83 -27.65 16.98
CA ASN A 338 1.79 -26.84 17.71
C ASN A 338 1.99 -25.47 17.05
N ILE A 339 1.97 -25.41 15.71
CA ILE A 339 2.10 -24.16 14.96
C ILE A 339 0.90 -23.26 15.21
N ILE A 340 -0.33 -23.77 15.03
CA ILE A 340 -1.54 -22.97 15.22
C ILE A 340 -1.66 -22.47 16.66
N PHE A 341 -1.34 -23.31 17.66
CA PHE A 341 -1.37 -22.90 19.07
C PHE A 341 -0.38 -21.78 19.38
N ASP A 342 0.83 -21.84 18.82
CA ASP A 342 1.84 -20.79 18.96
C ASP A 342 1.37 -19.48 18.30
N PHE A 343 0.82 -19.57 17.09
CA PHE A 343 0.30 -18.43 16.34
C PHE A 343 -0.84 -17.72 17.08
N GLU A 344 -1.85 -18.47 17.55
CA GLU A 344 -2.94 -17.91 18.33
C GLU A 344 -2.45 -17.33 19.67
N ARG A 345 -1.51 -18.00 20.33
CA ARG A 345 -0.90 -17.48 21.56
C ARG A 345 -0.20 -16.15 21.31
N SER A 346 0.50 -16.02 20.19
CA SER A 346 1.15 -14.77 19.79
C SER A 346 0.13 -13.65 19.62
N ARG A 347 -0.96 -13.91 18.89
CA ARG A 347 -2.05 -12.95 18.71
C ARG A 347 -2.66 -12.51 20.04
N ARG A 348 -3.02 -13.46 20.91
CA ARG A 348 -3.57 -13.17 22.25
C ARG A 348 -2.62 -12.33 23.09
N ALA A 349 -1.32 -12.63 23.07
CA ALA A 349 -0.33 -11.87 23.82
C ALA A 349 -0.15 -10.44 23.30
N LEU A 350 -0.23 -10.24 21.99
CA LEU A 350 -0.05 -8.95 21.31
C LEU A 350 -1.34 -8.11 21.25
N ALA A 351 -2.50 -8.68 21.53
CA ALA A 351 -3.81 -8.01 21.55
C ALA A 351 -3.86 -6.78 22.49
N GLN A 352 -3.00 -6.74 23.50
CA GLN A 352 -2.87 -5.59 24.41
C GLN A 352 -2.25 -4.35 23.76
N PHE A 353 -1.61 -4.49 22.60
CA PHE A 353 -1.02 -3.41 21.82
C PHE A 353 -1.87 -3.14 20.57
N ASN A 354 -2.25 -4.19 19.85
CA ASN A 354 -3.11 -4.09 18.68
C ASN A 354 -4.21 -5.16 18.77
N PRO A 355 -5.50 -4.81 18.85
CA PRO A 355 -6.57 -5.81 18.87
C PRO A 355 -6.69 -6.61 17.56
N HIS A 356 -6.13 -6.11 16.46
CA HIS A 356 -6.14 -6.70 15.12
C HIS A 356 -4.78 -7.28 14.74
N VAL A 357 -4.26 -8.23 15.52
CA VAL A 357 -3.02 -8.96 15.18
C VAL A 357 -3.30 -9.98 14.07
N ILE A 358 -3.36 -9.50 12.83
CA ILE A 358 -3.78 -10.28 11.66
C ILE A 358 -2.67 -10.44 10.61
N PHE A 359 -1.47 -9.94 10.87
CA PHE A 359 -0.32 -10.13 9.98
C PHE A 359 0.82 -10.91 10.67
N LEU A 360 1.49 -11.74 9.88
CA LEU A 360 2.56 -12.63 10.34
C LEU A 360 3.86 -12.39 9.55
N SER A 361 5.01 -12.40 10.21
CA SER A 361 6.30 -12.65 9.57
C SER A 361 6.78 -14.04 9.98
N TYR A 362 7.14 -14.90 9.01
CA TYR A 362 7.69 -16.22 9.34
C TYR A 362 9.13 -16.08 9.82
N PRO A 363 9.51 -16.67 10.98
CA PRO A 363 10.88 -16.69 11.45
C PRO A 363 11.85 -17.22 10.39
N PHE A 364 12.92 -16.45 10.14
CA PHE A 364 13.93 -16.75 9.12
C PHE A 364 13.38 -16.89 7.68
N GLY A 365 12.12 -16.50 7.45
CA GLY A 365 11.40 -16.76 6.21
C GLY A 365 11.06 -18.22 5.94
N GLY A 366 11.24 -19.11 6.92
CA GLY A 366 10.94 -20.53 6.76
C GLY A 366 9.44 -20.79 6.82
N PHE A 367 8.86 -21.33 5.75
CA PHE A 367 7.47 -21.78 5.72
C PHE A 367 7.32 -23.07 4.90
N ASN A 368 6.22 -23.79 5.14
CA ASN A 368 5.75 -24.90 4.33
C ASN A 368 4.20 -24.89 4.31
N GLN A 369 3.57 -25.82 3.60
CA GLN A 369 2.10 -25.84 3.50
C GLN A 369 1.42 -26.00 4.88
N THR A 370 2.02 -26.74 5.80
CA THR A 370 1.50 -26.89 7.16
C THR A 370 1.48 -25.55 7.91
N ALA A 371 2.57 -24.77 7.81
CA ALA A 371 2.65 -23.43 8.41
C ALA A 371 1.67 -22.45 7.75
N VAL A 372 1.51 -22.49 6.42
CA VAL A 372 0.53 -21.66 5.69
C VAL A 372 -0.90 -21.97 6.13
N ASN A 373 -1.27 -23.25 6.20
CA ASN A 373 -2.59 -23.67 6.67
C ASN A 373 -2.83 -23.25 8.13
N ALA A 374 -1.82 -23.39 8.99
CA ALA A 374 -1.89 -22.95 10.38
C ALA A 374 -2.02 -21.43 10.48
N ALA A 375 -1.34 -20.65 9.63
CA ALA A 375 -1.45 -19.19 9.61
C ALA A 375 -2.88 -18.75 9.28
N LYS A 376 -3.44 -19.32 8.21
CA LYS A 376 -4.84 -19.09 7.80
C LYS A 376 -5.82 -19.43 8.91
N ASN A 377 -5.68 -20.61 9.52
CA ASN A 377 -6.63 -21.08 10.54
C ASN A 377 -6.44 -20.41 11.91
N ALA A 378 -5.25 -19.85 12.20
CA ALA A 378 -5.03 -18.94 13.31
C ALA A 378 -5.63 -17.53 13.06
N GLY A 379 -6.24 -17.30 11.90
CA GLY A 379 -6.93 -16.08 11.50
C GLY A 379 -6.02 -14.99 10.93
N PHE A 380 -4.75 -15.27 10.59
CA PHE A 380 -3.92 -14.29 9.90
C PHE A 380 -4.46 -14.06 8.49
N HIS A 381 -4.37 -12.83 8.01
CA HIS A 381 -4.78 -12.44 6.66
C HIS A 381 -3.61 -12.44 5.70
N LEU A 382 -2.48 -11.87 6.14
CA LEU A 382 -1.24 -11.84 5.38
C LEU A 382 -0.10 -12.50 6.15
N ALA A 383 0.84 -13.10 5.43
CA ALA A 383 2.12 -13.52 5.96
C ALA A 383 3.28 -13.19 5.00
N VAL A 384 4.33 -12.60 5.55
CA VAL A 384 5.53 -12.18 4.81
C VAL A 384 6.68 -13.17 5.00
N THR A 385 7.51 -13.30 3.97
CA THR A 385 8.64 -14.24 3.88
C THR A 385 9.96 -13.49 3.65
N THR A 386 11.05 -14.21 3.37
CA THR A 386 12.33 -13.62 2.97
C THR A 386 12.62 -13.79 1.47
N MET A 387 11.65 -14.31 0.71
CA MET A 387 11.74 -14.42 -0.74
C MET A 387 11.85 -13.02 -1.36
N GLN A 388 12.87 -12.80 -2.20
CA GLN A 388 13.12 -11.51 -2.82
C GLN A 388 12.07 -11.20 -3.89
N GLY A 389 11.49 -10.02 -3.80
CA GLY A 389 10.60 -9.49 -4.83
C GLY A 389 9.60 -8.48 -4.30
N LYS A 390 8.79 -7.96 -5.22
CA LYS A 390 7.70 -7.03 -4.93
C LYS A 390 6.36 -7.74 -4.96
N VAL A 391 5.39 -7.17 -4.27
CA VAL A 391 4.03 -7.69 -4.16
C VAL A 391 3.16 -7.16 -5.29
N LYS A 392 2.52 -8.07 -6.02
CA LYS A 392 1.59 -7.77 -7.11
C LYS A 392 0.16 -8.16 -6.73
N PRO A 393 -0.88 -7.56 -7.34
CA PRO A 393 -2.25 -7.98 -7.08
C PRO A 393 -2.41 -9.47 -7.38
N GLY A 394 -3.19 -10.17 -6.54
CA GLY A 394 -3.37 -11.61 -6.66
C GLY A 394 -2.19 -12.50 -6.23
N ASP A 395 -1.06 -11.95 -5.76
CA ASP A 395 -0.02 -12.75 -5.10
C ASP A 395 -0.62 -13.50 -3.89
N ASN A 396 -0.08 -14.68 -3.57
CA ASN A 396 -0.57 -15.45 -2.43
C ASN A 396 -0.35 -14.68 -1.12
N PRO A 397 -1.44 -14.33 -0.38
CA PRO A 397 -1.35 -13.46 0.79
C PRO A 397 -0.53 -14.06 1.94
N TYR A 398 -0.32 -15.38 1.97
CA TYR A 398 0.43 -16.07 3.02
C TYR A 398 1.89 -16.31 2.69
N THR A 399 2.38 -15.83 1.55
CA THR A 399 3.78 -16.01 1.13
C THR A 399 4.33 -14.75 0.45
N LEU A 400 4.01 -13.58 1.00
CA LEU A 400 4.40 -12.30 0.40
C LEU A 400 5.92 -12.13 0.40
N LYS A 401 6.43 -11.61 -0.70
CA LYS A 401 7.86 -11.36 -0.94
C LYS A 401 8.27 -10.07 -0.23
N ARG A 402 9.55 -9.99 0.15
CA ARG A 402 10.15 -8.80 0.76
C ARG A 402 11.50 -8.51 0.12
N LEU A 403 11.95 -7.27 0.24
CA LEU A 403 13.29 -6.83 -0.12
C LEU A 403 14.10 -6.60 1.14
N TYR A 404 15.28 -7.22 1.19
CA TYR A 404 16.26 -6.91 2.21
C TYR A 404 17.04 -5.69 1.78
N ILE A 405 17.13 -4.71 2.69
CA ILE A 405 18.09 -3.63 2.59
C ILE A 405 19.24 -3.99 3.51
N LEU A 406 20.31 -4.50 2.90
CA LEU A 406 21.50 -4.95 3.60
C LEU A 406 22.28 -3.75 4.12
N ARG A 407 23.07 -3.99 5.17
CA ARG A 407 23.99 -2.99 5.71
C ARG A 407 24.89 -2.34 4.64
N THR A 408 25.30 -3.12 3.65
CA THR A 408 26.21 -2.70 2.57
C THR A 408 25.49 -2.08 1.38
N ASP A 409 24.16 -2.07 1.35
CA ASP A 409 23.43 -1.48 0.23
C ASP A 409 23.57 0.05 0.28
N SER A 410 24.06 0.62 -0.83
CA SER A 410 24.11 2.06 -1.04
C SER A 410 22.71 2.63 -1.30
N ILE A 411 22.54 3.95 -1.21
CA ILE A 411 21.29 4.62 -1.61
C ILE A 411 20.94 4.32 -3.08
N PRO A 412 21.87 4.39 -4.06
CA PRO A 412 21.59 3.93 -5.42
C PRO A 412 21.10 2.48 -5.51
N THR A 413 21.69 1.57 -4.74
CA THR A 413 21.27 0.16 -4.70
C THR A 413 19.85 0.01 -4.15
N MET A 414 19.51 0.73 -3.08
CA MET A 414 18.14 0.76 -2.56
C MET A 414 17.18 1.36 -3.59
N ALA A 415 17.55 2.48 -4.21
CA ALA A 415 16.76 3.17 -5.22
C ALA A 415 16.39 2.23 -6.37
N GLU A 416 17.37 1.51 -6.91
CA GLU A 416 17.17 0.52 -7.97
C GLU A 416 16.23 -0.62 -7.54
N ARG A 417 16.39 -1.15 -6.33
CA ARG A 417 15.56 -2.24 -5.80
C ARG A 417 14.09 -1.82 -5.65
N ILE A 418 13.82 -0.59 -5.23
CA ILE A 418 12.44 -0.10 -5.03
C ILE A 418 11.80 0.44 -6.31
N ALA A 419 12.60 0.96 -7.25
CA ALA A 419 12.12 1.57 -8.50
C ALA A 419 11.27 0.61 -9.33
N ASN A 420 10.17 1.10 -9.92
CA ASN A 420 9.24 0.28 -10.68
C ASN A 420 9.93 -0.46 -11.85
N GLN A 421 10.74 0.25 -12.63
CA GLN A 421 11.63 -0.32 -13.64
C GLN A 421 13.10 -0.20 -13.22
N PRO A 422 13.90 -1.27 -13.33
CA PRO A 422 15.35 -1.19 -13.08
C PRO A 422 16.00 -0.19 -14.04
N GLY A 423 16.81 0.73 -13.50
CA GLY A 423 17.54 1.75 -14.26
C GLY A 423 16.99 3.19 -14.23
N SER A 424 15.88 3.45 -13.54
CA SER A 424 15.27 4.78 -13.44
C SER A 424 15.68 5.53 -12.15
N VAL A 425 16.94 5.97 -12.06
CA VAL A 425 17.36 6.88 -10.97
C VAL A 425 17.70 8.25 -11.53
N ALA A 426 16.68 9.09 -11.71
CA ALA A 426 16.87 10.52 -11.80
C ALA A 426 16.85 11.09 -10.37
N VAL A 427 18.03 11.29 -9.78
CA VAL A 427 18.14 12.14 -8.58
C VAL A 427 17.92 13.58 -9.07
N LYS A 428 16.78 14.19 -8.75
CA LYS A 428 16.66 15.65 -8.91
C LYS A 428 17.69 16.29 -7.98
N PRO A 429 18.57 17.20 -8.46
CA PRO A 429 19.48 17.91 -7.59
C PRO A 429 18.67 18.69 -6.54
N ALA A 430 19.21 18.76 -5.32
CA ALA A 430 18.61 19.54 -4.24
C ALA A 430 18.42 21.00 -4.70
N PRO A 431 17.31 21.67 -4.35
CA PRO A 431 17.19 23.10 -4.57
C PRO A 431 18.35 23.80 -3.85
N ALA A 432 19.01 24.72 -4.56
CA ALA A 432 20.11 25.50 -4.01
C ALA A 432 19.63 26.20 -2.73
N VAL A 433 20.38 26.02 -1.64
CA VAL A 433 20.22 26.81 -0.42
C VAL A 433 20.56 28.25 -0.80
N ILE A 434 19.56 29.11 -0.84
CA ILE A 434 19.77 30.56 -0.90
C ILE A 434 20.16 30.94 0.53
N GLU A 435 21.45 31.07 0.78
CA GLU A 435 21.94 31.80 1.95
C GLU A 435 21.47 33.25 1.78
N MET A 436 20.62 33.71 2.69
CA MET A 436 20.35 35.13 2.87
C MET A 436 21.43 35.65 3.80
N ASP A 437 22.28 36.54 3.28
CA ASP A 437 23.33 37.28 4.00
C ASP A 437 22.82 37.97 5.28
#